data_AF-A0A1J3ESZ4-F1
#
_entry.id   AF-A0A1J3ESZ4-F1
#
_cell.length_a   1.000
_cell.length_b   1.000
_cell.length_c   1.000
_cell.angle_alpha   90.00
_cell.angle_beta   90.00
_cell.angle_gamma   90.00
#
_symmetry.space_group_name_H-M   'P 1'
#
loop_
_entity.id
_entity.type
_entity.pdbx_description
1 polymer ?
#
loop_
_entity_poly.entity_id
_entity_poly.type
_entity_poly.pdbx_seq_one_letter_code
_entity_poly.pdbx_strand_id
1 'polypeptide(L)'
;QAAKDSKRFTVPDFASQRCNFLGKVFESQPAFAWLKCEEGIVDCERFLREKKKIITKSGKYFGDDRSYVRISMLDRDSIFNIF
;
A
#
# COMPACT_ATOMS: atom_id res chain seq x y z
N GLN A 1 -9.16 1.73 -3.71
CA GLN A 1 -10.50 1.14 -3.56
C GLN A 1 -10.52 -0.08 -2.64
N ALA A 2 -9.90 -1.22 -2.94
CA ALA A 2 -10.00 -2.44 -2.10
C ALA A 2 -9.56 -2.32 -0.62
N ALA A 3 -8.51 -1.55 -0.31
CA ALA A 3 -8.06 -1.35 1.08
C ALA A 3 -9.00 -0.44 1.89
N LYS A 4 -9.75 0.46 1.23
CA LYS A 4 -10.73 1.34 1.91
C LYS A 4 -11.98 0.57 2.35
N ASP A 5 -12.27 -0.55 1.70
CA ASP A 5 -13.43 -1.41 2.00
C ASP A 5 -13.15 -2.41 3.15
N SER A 6 -11.92 -2.46 3.65
CA SER A 6 -11.49 -3.34 4.73
C SER A 6 -11.21 -2.56 6.01
N LYS A 7 -11.81 -2.98 7.14
CA LYS A 7 -11.47 -2.42 8.47
C LYS A 7 -10.07 -2.82 8.95
N ARG A 8 -9.42 -3.78 8.28
CA ARG A 8 -8.11 -4.33 8.65
C ARG A 8 -6.94 -3.59 8.07
N PHE A 9 -7.16 -2.74 7.08
CA PHE A 9 -6.08 -2.07 6.39
C PHE A 9 -6.39 -0.60 6.16
N THR A 10 -5.36 0.22 6.18
CA THR A 10 -5.50 1.65 5.82
C THR A 10 -4.36 2.03 4.90
N VAL A 11 -4.66 2.88 3.92
CA VAL A 11 -3.68 3.49 3.01
C VAL A 11 -3.82 5.01 3.09
N PRO A 12 -2.72 5.77 2.89
CA PRO A 12 -2.80 7.22 2.78
C PRO A 12 -3.78 7.64 1.71
N ASP A 13 -4.55 8.69 2.01
CA ASP A 13 -5.40 9.35 1.04
C ASP A 13 -4.65 10.56 0.47
N PHE A 14 -4.61 10.66 -0.85
CA PHE A 14 -3.93 11.75 -1.55
C PHE A 14 -4.96 12.56 -2.34
N ALA A 15 -5.02 13.86 -2.09
CA ALA A 15 -5.90 14.75 -2.83
C ALA A 15 -5.43 14.91 -4.28
N SER A 16 -6.38 15.03 -5.22
CA SER A 16 -6.08 15.39 -6.60
C SER A 16 -5.46 16.78 -6.68
N GLN A 17 -4.47 16.96 -7.54
CA GLN A 17 -3.74 18.22 -7.70
C GLN A 17 -3.62 18.60 -9.18
N ARG A 18 -3.38 19.88 -9.47
CA ARG A 18 -3.14 20.32 -10.85
C ARG A 18 -1.77 19.85 -11.32
N CYS A 19 -1.74 19.05 -12.38
CA CYS A 19 -0.53 18.63 -13.06
C CYS A 19 -0.23 19.61 -14.21
N ASN A 20 0.88 20.35 -14.13
CA ASN A 20 1.26 21.31 -15.17
C ASN A 20 1.64 20.63 -16.49
N PHE A 21 2.23 19.43 -16.44
CA PHE A 21 2.57 18.66 -17.63
C PHE A 21 1.33 18.20 -18.40
N LEU A 22 0.31 17.67 -17.70
CA LEU A 22 -0.94 17.22 -18.32
C LEU A 22 -1.97 18.33 -18.53
N GLY A 23 -1.75 19.52 -17.97
CA GLY A 23 -2.65 20.67 -18.06
C GLY A 23 -3.99 20.52 -17.31
N LYS A 24 -4.15 19.49 -16.47
CA LYS A 24 -5.42 19.15 -15.80
C LYS A 24 -5.24 18.78 -14.33
N VAL A 25 -6.35 18.75 -13.58
CA VAL A 25 -6.38 18.11 -12.27
C VAL A 25 -6.21 16.60 -12.45
N PHE A 26 -5.33 16.00 -11.66
CA PHE A 26 -4.95 14.60 -11.79
C PHE A 26 -4.86 13.95 -10.41
N GLU A 27 -5.29 12.69 -10.33
CA GLU A 27 -5.23 11.89 -9.10
C GLU A 27 -3.81 11.35 -8.87
N SER A 28 -3.48 11.09 -7.61
CA SER A 28 -2.19 10.47 -7.27
C SER A 28 -2.10 9.05 -7.80
N GLN A 29 -1.01 8.73 -8.50
CA GLN A 29 -0.69 7.40 -9.02
C GLN A 29 0.63 6.92 -8.37
N PRO A 30 0.61 6.56 -7.07
CA PRO A 30 1.83 6.24 -6.34
C PRO A 30 2.41 4.89 -6.80
N ALA A 31 3.74 4.85 -6.96
CA ALA A 31 4.49 3.63 -7.26
C ALA A 31 4.41 2.56 -6.16
N PHE A 32 4.09 2.97 -4.94
CA PHE A 32 4.01 2.11 -3.77
C PHE A 32 2.74 2.37 -2.99
N ALA A 33 2.06 1.30 -2.57
CA ALA A 33 1.06 1.39 -1.53
C ALA A 33 1.75 1.34 -0.16
N TRP A 34 1.62 2.42 0.60
CA TRP A 34 1.97 2.43 2.02
C TRP A 34 0.76 1.92 2.80
N LEU A 35 0.84 0.71 3.33
CA LEU A 35 -0.28 0.02 3.95
C LEU A 35 -0.03 -0.13 5.43
N LYS A 36 -0.98 0.29 6.26
CA LYS A 36 -1.02 -0.03 7.68
C LYS A 36 -1.96 -1.21 7.91
N CYS A 37 -1.50 -2.20 8.67
CA CYS A 37 -2.38 -3.23 9.22
C CYS A 37 -2.98 -2.76 10.55
N GLU A 38 -4.29 -2.91 10.68
CA GLU A 38 -5.08 -2.55 11.86
C GLU A 38 -5.50 -3.82 12.64
N GLU A 39 -6.50 -3.71 13.53
CA GLU A 39 -7.09 -4.83 14.30
C GLU A 39 -6.07 -5.67 15.10
N GLY A 40 -5.02 -5.02 15.63
CA GLY A 40 -4.03 -5.68 16.49
C GLY A 40 -2.95 -6.47 15.73
N ILE A 41 -2.82 -6.28 14.41
CA ILE A 41 -1.75 -6.87 13.62
C ILE A 41 -0.44 -6.09 13.88
N VAL A 42 0.38 -6.61 14.81
CA VAL A 42 1.65 -5.96 15.22
C VAL A 42 2.77 -6.13 14.18
N ASP A 43 2.79 -7.25 13.44
CA ASP A 43 3.79 -7.52 12.40
C ASP A 43 3.09 -7.76 11.06
N CYS A 44 2.86 -6.66 10.34
CA CYS A 44 2.10 -6.64 9.09
C CYS A 44 2.85 -7.36 7.96
N GLU A 45 4.19 -7.24 7.91
CA GLU A 45 5.01 -7.98 6.94
C GLU A 45 4.85 -9.49 7.12
N ARG A 46 4.97 -9.98 8.36
CA ARG A 46 4.80 -11.40 8.67
C ARG A 46 3.37 -11.86 8.36
N PHE A 47 2.36 -11.09 8.76
CA PHE A 47 0.96 -11.42 8.50
C PHE A 47 0.66 -11.59 7.01
N LEU A 48 1.08 -10.62 6.17
CA LEU A 48 0.85 -10.66 4.72
C LEU A 48 1.61 -11.82 4.05
N ARG A 49 2.85 -12.07 4.49
CA ARG A 49 3.66 -13.19 3.98
C ARG A 49 3.02 -14.54 4.31
N GLU A 50 2.58 -14.75 5.54
CA GLU A 50 2.08 -16.04 6.01
C GLU A 50 0.65 -16.32 5.54
N LYS A 51 -0.26 -15.34 5.70
CA LYS A 51 -1.70 -15.51 5.47
C LYS A 51 -2.13 -15.20 4.05
N LYS A 52 -1.38 -14.35 3.34
CA LYS A 52 -1.73 -13.88 1.99
C LYS A 52 -0.68 -14.18 0.93
N LYS A 53 0.49 -14.72 1.31
CA LYS A 53 1.62 -15.01 0.40
C LYS A 53 2.13 -13.78 -0.35
N ILE A 54 1.92 -12.59 0.22
CA ILE A 54 2.40 -11.32 -0.34
C ILE A 54 3.72 -10.96 0.32
N ILE A 55 4.76 -10.72 -0.48
CA ILE A 55 6.06 -10.26 0.00
C ILE A 55 6.07 -8.73 -0.01
N THR A 56 6.41 -8.13 1.12
CA THR A 56 6.41 -6.68 1.32
C THR A 56 7.70 -6.21 1.99
N LYS A 57 7.86 -4.90 2.21
CA LYS A 57 8.94 -4.34 3.02
C LYS A 57 8.36 -3.69 4.27
N SER A 58 8.77 -4.15 5.45
CA SER A 58 8.28 -3.58 6.73
C SER A 58 8.64 -2.11 6.91
N GLY A 59 7.72 -1.37 7.53
CA GLY A 59 7.87 0.04 7.91
C GLY A 59 9.06 0.32 8.83
N LYS A 60 9.53 -0.69 9.58
CA LYS A 60 10.72 -0.58 10.44
C LYS A 60 11.99 -0.15 9.70
N TYR A 61 12.06 -0.41 8.40
CA TYR A 61 13.19 0.00 7.56
C TYR A 61 13.10 1.44 7.07
N PHE A 62 11.98 2.12 7.34
CA PHE A 62 11.66 3.47 6.87
C PHE A 62 11.37 4.43 8.03
N GLY A 63 11.70 4.04 9.27
CA GLY A 63 11.44 4.85 10.47
C GLY A 63 10.01 4.78 11.00
N ASP A 64 9.21 3.85 10.50
CA ASP A 64 7.85 3.58 10.98
C ASP A 64 7.80 2.28 11.79
N ASP A 65 6.67 1.96 12.42
CA ASP A 65 6.52 0.73 13.17
C ASP A 65 6.20 -0.50 12.28
N ARG A 66 6.15 -1.69 12.87
CA ARG A 66 5.98 -2.96 12.14
C ARG A 66 4.55 -3.22 11.65
N SER A 67 3.59 -2.40 12.08
CA SER A 67 2.22 -2.41 11.54
C SER A 67 2.17 -1.83 10.12
N TYR A 68 3.20 -1.10 9.69
CA TYR A 68 3.29 -0.58 8.33
C TYR A 68 4.10 -1.48 7.40
N VAL A 69 3.72 -1.47 6.12
CA VAL A 69 4.48 -2.08 5.02
C VAL A 69 4.42 -1.24 3.75
N ARG A 70 5.45 -1.37 2.92
CA ARG A 70 5.47 -0.90 1.54
C ARG A 70 5.22 -2.05 0.58
N ILE A 71 4.26 -1.87 -0.33
CA ILE A 71 3.93 -2.81 -1.40
C ILE A 71 4.21 -2.14 -2.76
N SER A 72 4.86 -2.85 -3.68
CA SER A 72 5.12 -2.33 -5.03
C SER A 72 3.86 -2.40 -5.89
N MET A 73 3.49 -1.29 -6.52
CA MET A 73 2.38 -1.21 -7.49
C MET A 73 2.88 -1.20 -8.94
N LEU A 74 4.20 -1.33 -9.15
CA LEU A 74 4.86 -1.25 -10.45
C LEU A 74 5.30 -2.61 -11.00
N ASP A 75 4.88 -3.71 -10.37
CA ASP A 75 5.21 -5.04 -10.90
C ASP A 75 4.40 -5.33 -12.18
N ARG A 76 4.76 -6.40 -12.90
CA ARG A 76 4.04 -6.82 -14.10
C ARG A 76 2.58 -7.13 -13.76
N ASP A 77 1.68 -6.92 -14.72
CA ASP A 77 0.26 -7.23 -14.55
C ASP A 77 0.03 -8.67 -14.08
N SER A 78 0.85 -9.62 -14.54
CA SER A 78 0.78 -11.02 -14.10
C SER A 78 1.04 -11.21 -12.61
N ILE A 79 1.80 -10.33 -11.98
CA ILE A 79 2.09 -10.32 -10.53
C ILE A 79 1.08 -9.46 -9.79
N PHE A 80 0.75 -8.30 -10.35
CA PHE A 80 -0.24 -7.38 -9.78
C PHE A 80 -1.61 -8.05 -9.59
N ASN A 81 -2.02 -8.88 -10.57
CA ASN A 81 -3.32 -9.56 -10.60
C ASN A 81 -3.33 -10.94 -9.92
N ILE A 82 -2.34 -11.30 -9.08
CA ILE A 82 -2.26 -12.65 -8.48
C ILE A 82 -3.38 -12.93 -7.44
N PHE A 83 -4.20 -11.95 -7.06
CA PHE A 83 -5.29 -12.11 -6.09
C PHE A 83 -6.48 -11.19 -6.42
#